data_AF-A0A2G9SEJ9-F1
#
_entry.id   AF-A0A2G9SEJ9-F1
#
_cell.length_a   1.000
_cell.length_b   1.000
_cell.length_c   1.000
_cell.angle_alpha   90.00
_cell.angle_beta   90.00
_cell.angle_gamma   90.00
#
_symmetry.space_group_name_H-M   'P 1'
#
loop_
_entity.id
_entity.type
_entity.pdbx_description
1 polymer ?
#
loop_
_entity_poly.entity_id
_entity_poly.type
_entity_poly.pdbx_seq_one_letter_code
_entity_poly.pdbx_strand_id
1 'polypeptide(L)'
;IADAINNAAGYGFNGLDEKGNPKWDLIYNLNIWNIEMASSFKMYVDNWNIQTAAWLKRVCYDRAPKYRTGLTFLLSALWHGVYPGYYFTFITGIPVMLAARAVIIFLLPYCCCYCAYYSAQQAIKRQTAILL
;
A
#
# COMPACT_ATOMS: atom_id res chain seq x y z
N ILE A 1 12.11 -12.71 11.15
CA ILE A 1 11.87 -13.87 12.05
C ILE A 1 10.50 -14.47 11.80
N ALA A 2 9.39 -13.73 11.92
CA ALA A 2 8.04 -14.27 11.68
C ALA A 2 7.86 -14.88 10.28
N ASP A 3 8.35 -14.23 9.22
CA ASP A 3 8.25 -14.73 7.84
C ASP A 3 9.00 -16.06 7.64
N ALA A 4 10.19 -16.18 8.24
CA ALA A 4 10.98 -17.41 8.17
C ALA A 4 10.28 -18.59 8.89
N ILE A 5 9.62 -18.32 10.02
CA ILE A 5 8.86 -19.33 10.77
C ILE A 5 7.61 -19.76 9.99
N ASN A 6 6.87 -18.81 9.40
CA ASN A 6 5.69 -19.11 8.59
C ASN A 6 6.02 -19.89 7.33
N ASN A 7 7.15 -19.57 6.68
CA ASN A 7 7.65 -20.33 5.54
C ASN A 7 8.11 -21.74 5.95
N ALA A 8 8.84 -21.88 7.08
CA ALA A 8 9.24 -23.17 7.61
C ALA A 8 8.04 -24.04 8.03
N ALA A 9 6.95 -23.43 8.50
CA ALA A 9 5.70 -24.10 8.82
C ALA A 9 4.84 -24.44 7.59
N GLY A 10 5.29 -24.11 6.38
CA GLY A 10 4.59 -24.41 5.13
C GLY A 10 3.49 -23.42 4.74
N TYR A 11 3.17 -22.43 5.58
CA TYR A 11 2.16 -21.41 5.29
C TYR A 11 2.60 -20.37 4.25
N GLY A 12 3.88 -20.35 3.90
CA GLY A 12 4.42 -19.49 2.84
C GLY A 12 4.24 -20.04 1.43
N PHE A 13 3.88 -21.32 1.26
CA PHE A 13 3.87 -21.98 -0.04
C PHE A 13 2.62 -21.61 -0.85
N ASN A 14 2.81 -21.01 -2.03
CA ASN A 14 1.76 -20.55 -2.93
C ASN A 14 1.66 -21.41 -4.21
N GLY A 15 2.27 -22.59 -4.22
CA GLY A 15 2.29 -23.48 -5.38
C GLY A 15 3.55 -23.34 -6.24
N LEU A 16 3.43 -23.72 -7.52
CA LEU A 16 4.50 -23.65 -8.51
C LEU A 16 4.26 -22.45 -9.45
N ASP A 17 5.33 -21.72 -9.74
CA ASP A 17 5.33 -20.67 -10.77
C ASP A 17 5.17 -21.28 -12.18
N GLU A 18 4.93 -20.45 -13.20
CA GLU A 18 4.82 -20.85 -14.62
C GLU A 18 6.07 -21.63 -15.13
N LYS A 19 7.19 -21.47 -14.40
CA LYS A 19 8.48 -22.14 -14.67
C LYS A 19 8.71 -23.41 -13.84
N GLY A 20 7.72 -23.87 -13.07
CA GLY A 20 7.81 -25.05 -12.22
C GLY A 20 8.62 -24.87 -10.94
N ASN A 21 8.96 -23.64 -10.57
CA ASN A 21 9.70 -23.36 -9.33
C ASN A 21 8.74 -23.17 -8.15
N PRO A 22 9.08 -23.69 -6.95
CA PRO A 22 8.26 -23.52 -5.76
C PRO A 22 8.21 -22.05 -5.32
N LYS A 23 7.00 -21.50 -5.26
CA LYS A 23 6.74 -20.10 -4.92
C LYS A 23 6.40 -20.00 -3.44
N TRP A 24 7.19 -19.24 -2.69
CA TRP A 24 7.06 -19.07 -1.24
C TRP A 24 6.60 -17.66 -0.85
N ASP A 25 5.59 -17.15 -1.55
CA ASP A 25 5.08 -15.78 -1.40
C ASP A 25 3.64 -15.72 -0.85
N LEU A 26 3.09 -16.81 -0.32
CA LEU A 26 1.70 -16.84 0.18
C LEU A 26 1.52 -15.95 1.41
N ILE A 27 2.51 -15.96 2.32
CA ILE A 27 2.49 -15.15 3.54
C ILE A 27 3.86 -14.48 3.71
N TYR A 28 3.90 -13.17 3.52
CA TYR A 28 5.06 -12.33 3.85
C TYR A 28 4.57 -11.09 4.58
N ASN A 29 5.30 -10.66 5.61
CA ASN A 29 4.91 -9.51 6.42
C ASN A 29 5.58 -8.21 5.97
N LEU A 30 6.67 -8.30 5.20
CA LEU A 30 7.45 -7.15 4.77
C LEU A 30 7.77 -7.22 3.27
N ASN A 31 7.50 -6.14 2.52
CA ASN A 31 7.97 -6.00 1.14
C ASN A 31 9.02 -4.88 1.04
N ILE A 32 10.30 -5.26 1.12
CA ILE A 32 11.44 -4.34 1.17
C ILE A 32 11.49 -3.44 -0.07
N TRP A 33 11.33 -4.01 -1.27
CA TRP A 33 11.38 -3.26 -2.52
C TRP A 33 10.30 -2.18 -2.59
N ASN A 34 9.06 -2.50 -2.21
CA ASN A 34 7.98 -1.54 -2.21
C ASN A 34 8.08 -0.52 -1.07
N ILE A 35 8.78 -0.85 0.01
CA ILE A 35 9.06 0.07 1.11
C ILE A 35 10.08 1.11 0.68
N GLU A 36 11.18 0.69 0.05
CA GLU A 36 12.25 1.59 -0.39
C GLU A 36 11.81 2.47 -1.57
N MET A 37 10.95 1.94 -2.45
CA MET A 37 10.40 2.67 -3.59
C MET A 37 9.05 3.34 -3.30
N ALA A 38 8.65 3.44 -2.02
CA ALA A 38 7.37 4.03 -1.64
C ALA A 38 7.26 5.52 -2.01
N SER A 39 6.41 5.83 -2.97
CA SER A 39 6.11 7.22 -3.38
C SER A 39 5.14 7.95 -2.43
N SER A 40 4.52 7.22 -1.50
CA SER A 40 3.62 7.79 -0.51
C SER A 40 3.74 7.07 0.83
N PHE A 41 3.50 7.81 1.91
CA PHE A 41 3.49 7.25 3.27
C PHE A 41 2.45 6.14 3.44
N LYS A 42 1.32 6.23 2.73
CA LYS A 42 0.34 5.14 2.69
C LYS A 42 0.94 3.85 2.10
N MET A 43 1.65 3.97 0.98
CA MET A 43 2.28 2.81 0.33
C MET A 43 3.36 2.20 1.24
N TYR A 44 4.12 3.02 1.95
CA TYR A 44 5.09 2.55 2.94
C TYR A 44 4.41 1.73 4.04
N VAL A 45 3.36 2.25 4.67
CA VAL A 45 2.63 1.56 5.74
C VAL A 45 1.91 0.30 5.24
N ASP A 46 1.39 0.31 4.01
CA ASP A 46 0.71 -0.86 3.43
C ASP A 46 1.69 -2.02 3.13
N ASN A 47 2.98 -1.72 2.91
CA ASN A 47 4.01 -2.72 2.63
C ASN A 47 4.85 -3.11 3.87
N TRP A 48 4.69 -2.37 4.96
CA TRP A 48 5.32 -2.63 6.26
C TRP A 48 4.34 -3.31 7.22
N ASN A 49 4.61 -4.55 7.61
CA ASN A 49 3.80 -5.33 8.53
C ASN A 49 2.38 -5.65 8.00
N ILE A 50 2.33 -6.19 6.79
CA ILE A 50 1.14 -6.51 6.00
C ILE A 50 0.11 -7.34 6.78
N GLN A 51 0.57 -8.35 7.53
CA GLN A 51 -0.32 -9.24 8.29
C GLN A 51 -0.99 -8.50 9.45
N THR A 52 -0.27 -7.61 10.14
CA THR A 52 -0.84 -6.79 11.21
C THR A 52 -1.80 -5.75 10.65
N ALA A 53 -1.49 -5.15 9.49
CA ALA A 53 -2.41 -4.25 8.81
C ALA A 53 -3.72 -4.95 8.41
N ALA A 54 -3.64 -6.18 7.87
CA ALA A 54 -4.81 -7.00 7.54
C ALA A 54 -5.62 -7.37 8.79
N TRP A 55 -4.94 -7.68 9.90
CA TRP A 55 -5.58 -7.94 11.19
C TRP A 55 -6.32 -6.69 11.73
N LEU A 56 -5.65 -5.54 11.78
CA LEU A 56 -6.24 -4.26 12.18
C LEU A 56 -7.43 -3.87 11.31
N LYS A 57 -7.34 -4.13 9.99
CA LYS A 57 -8.45 -3.89 9.06
C LYS A 57 -9.67 -4.72 9.44
N ARG A 58 -9.49 -6.02 9.64
CA ARG A 58 -10.60 -6.94 10.00
C ARG A 58 -11.18 -6.59 11.38
N VAL A 59 -10.33 -6.33 12.37
CA VAL A 59 -10.75 -6.13 13.76
C VAL A 59 -11.36 -4.76 14.00
N CYS A 60 -10.79 -3.70 13.43
CA CYS A 60 -11.23 -2.33 13.71
C CYS A 60 -11.86 -1.66 12.50
N TYR A 61 -11.14 -1.59 11.37
CA TYR A 61 -11.57 -0.78 10.24
C TYR A 61 -12.93 -1.22 9.67
N ASP A 62 -13.12 -2.52 9.45
CA ASP A 62 -14.33 -3.09 8.87
C ASP A 62 -15.51 -3.10 9.87
N ARG A 63 -15.21 -3.10 11.18
CA ARG A 63 -16.21 -3.11 12.27
C ARG A 63 -16.60 -1.70 12.75
N ALA A 64 -15.84 -0.67 12.39
CA ALA A 64 -16.06 0.69 12.87
C ALA A 64 -17.19 1.41 12.10
N PRO A 65 -18.22 1.94 12.79
CA PRO A 65 -19.35 2.62 12.14
C PRO A 65 -18.99 4.01 11.61
N LYS A 66 -18.11 4.77 12.29
CA LYS A 66 -17.67 6.14 11.92
C LYS A 66 -16.18 6.34 12.27
N TYR A 67 -15.50 7.27 11.58
CA TYR A 67 -14.08 7.60 11.80
C TYR A 67 -13.11 6.40 11.75
N ARG A 68 -13.35 5.47 10.81
CA ARG A 68 -12.65 4.18 10.67
C ARG A 68 -11.12 4.30 10.68
N THR A 69 -10.57 5.25 9.93
CA THR A 69 -9.14 5.50 9.89
C THR A 69 -8.60 5.92 11.26
N GLY A 70 -9.22 6.92 11.90
CA GLY A 70 -8.77 7.41 13.21
C GLY A 70 -8.81 6.34 14.30
N LEU A 71 -9.88 5.54 14.35
CA LEU A 71 -10.00 4.44 15.29
C LEU A 71 -8.97 3.32 15.04
N THR A 72 -8.68 3.02 13.78
CA THR A 72 -7.65 2.02 13.43
C THR A 72 -6.26 2.50 13.85
N PHE A 73 -5.96 3.78 13.65
CA PHE A 73 -4.71 4.39 14.11
C PHE A 73 -4.61 4.46 15.63
N LEU A 74 -5.71 4.74 16.34
CA LEU A 74 -5.76 4.71 17.80
C LEU A 74 -5.55 3.28 18.34
N LEU A 75 -6.21 2.29 17.75
CA LEU A 75 -6.02 0.89 18.13
C LEU A 75 -4.58 0.43 17.89
N SER A 76 -3.97 0.87 16.77
CA SER A 76 -2.56 0.63 16.49
C SER A 76 -1.67 1.26 17.58
N ALA A 77 -1.93 2.51 17.96
CA ALA A 77 -1.20 3.17 19.05
C ALA A 77 -1.32 2.42 20.38
N LEU A 78 -2.53 1.96 20.73
CA LEU A 78 -2.77 1.16 21.94
C LEU A 78 -2.05 -0.19 21.88
N TRP A 79 -2.01 -0.84 20.71
CA TRP A 79 -1.29 -2.10 20.51
C TRP A 79 0.22 -1.96 20.69
N HIS A 80 0.80 -0.83 20.28
CA HIS A 80 2.22 -0.52 20.48
C HIS A 80 2.59 -0.14 21.92
N GLY A 81 1.59 0.10 22.79
CA GLY A 81 1.77 0.34 24.23
C GLY A 81 1.53 1.80 24.65
N VAL A 82 1.47 2.02 25.97
CA VAL A 82 1.12 3.33 26.56
C VAL A 82 2.36 4.24 26.74
N TYR A 83 3.34 4.12 25.84
CA TYR A 83 4.45 5.06 25.82
C TYR A 83 4.04 6.33 25.05
N PRO A 84 4.17 7.52 25.65
CA PRO A 84 3.68 8.77 25.05
C PRO A 84 4.29 9.05 23.67
N GLY A 85 5.50 8.55 23.39
CA GLY A 85 6.17 8.68 22.09
C GLY A 85 5.39 8.08 20.91
N TYR A 86 4.65 6.99 21.10
CA TYR A 86 3.85 6.38 20.02
C TYR A 86 2.64 7.25 19.64
N TYR A 87 2.04 7.94 20.61
CA TYR A 87 0.90 8.81 20.34
C TYR A 87 1.32 10.00 19.47
N PHE A 88 2.51 10.55 19.67
CA PHE A 88 3.03 11.63 18.81
C PHE A 88 3.25 11.17 17.36
N THR A 89 3.77 9.96 17.13
CA THR A 89 3.98 9.46 15.76
C THR A 89 2.66 9.13 15.07
N PHE A 90 1.67 8.62 15.80
CA PHE A 90 0.34 8.35 15.23
C PHE A 90 -0.50 9.61 15.02
N ILE A 91 -0.41 10.61 15.90
CA ILE A 91 -1.07 11.91 15.72
C ILE A 91 -0.48 12.67 14.52
N THR A 92 0.84 12.60 14.31
CA THR A 92 1.49 13.25 13.16
C THR A 92 1.34 12.45 11.86
N GLY A 93 1.25 11.12 11.93
CA GLY A 93 1.03 10.26 10.76
C GLY A 93 -0.33 10.47 10.10
N ILE A 94 -1.40 10.72 10.87
CA ILE A 94 -2.76 10.97 10.36
C ILE A 94 -2.82 12.14 9.35
N PRO A 95 -2.38 13.36 9.68
CA PRO A 95 -2.41 14.49 8.74
C PRO A 95 -1.50 14.25 7.54
N VAL A 96 -0.35 13.59 7.70
CA VAL A 96 0.54 13.25 6.56
C VAL A 96 -0.15 12.32 5.57
N MET A 97 -0.88 11.29 6.03
CA MET A 97 -1.66 10.43 5.13
C MET A 97 -2.81 11.17 4.46
N LEU A 98 -3.51 12.04 5.18
CA LEU A 98 -4.61 12.83 4.61
C LEU A 98 -4.09 13.81 3.56
N ALA A 99 -2.96 14.48 3.82
CA ALA A 99 -2.30 15.35 2.87
C ALA A 99 -1.83 14.57 1.62
N ALA A 100 -1.21 13.40 1.80
CA ALA A 100 -0.80 12.56 0.68
C ALA A 100 -2.00 12.13 -0.20
N ARG A 101 -3.14 11.77 0.42
CA ARG A 101 -4.38 11.47 -0.32
C ARG A 101 -4.94 12.68 -1.05
N ALA A 102 -4.94 13.86 -0.42
CA ALA A 102 -5.42 15.10 -1.02
C ALA A 102 -4.56 15.50 -2.24
N VAL A 103 -3.24 15.38 -2.13
CA VAL A 103 -2.30 15.63 -3.25
C VAL A 103 -2.58 14.68 -4.41
N ILE A 104 -2.80 13.38 -4.15
CA ILE A 104 -3.12 12.41 -5.19
C ILE A 104 -4.45 12.75 -5.89
N ILE A 105 -5.50 13.08 -5.14
CA ILE A 105 -6.80 13.47 -5.70
C ILE A 105 -6.67 14.75 -6.54
N PHE A 106 -5.84 15.71 -6.10
CA PHE A 106 -5.60 16.95 -6.82
C PHE A 106 -4.77 16.74 -8.09
N LEU A 107 -3.76 15.86 -8.08
CA LEU A 107 -2.88 15.59 -9.21
C LEU A 107 -3.46 14.59 -10.23
N LEU A 108 -4.38 13.71 -9.81
CA LEU A 108 -5.04 12.74 -10.69
C LEU A 108 -5.63 13.35 -11.97
N PRO A 109 -6.40 14.46 -11.92
CA PRO A 109 -6.93 15.08 -13.13
C PRO A 109 -5.84 15.61 -14.07
N TYR A 110 -4.72 16.10 -13.54
CA TYR A 110 -3.59 16.58 -14.35
C TYR A 110 -2.82 15.45 -15.02
N CYS A 111 -2.58 14.33 -14.33
CA CYS A 111 -1.95 13.15 -14.92
C CYS A 111 -2.84 12.49 -15.98
N CYS A 112 -4.14 12.39 -15.74
CA CYS A 112 -5.07 11.77 -16.68
C CYS A 112 -5.24 12.63 -17.95
N CYS A 113 -5.33 13.96 -17.82
CA CYS A 113 -5.31 14.87 -18.97
C CYS A 113 -3.98 14.82 -19.74
N TYR A 114 -2.84 14.77 -19.05
CA TYR A 114 -1.53 14.70 -19.71
C TYR A 114 -1.34 13.38 -20.46
N CYS A 115 -1.74 12.25 -19.85
CA CYS A 115 -1.67 10.93 -20.48
C CYS A 115 -2.63 10.81 -21.68
N ALA A 116 -3.85 11.38 -21.57
CA ALA A 116 -4.81 11.45 -22.66
C ALA A 116 -4.34 12.37 -23.81
N TYR A 117 -3.69 13.50 -23.49
CA TYR A 117 -3.09 14.39 -24.50
C TYR A 117 -1.95 13.70 -25.26
N TYR A 118 -1.06 12.99 -24.54
CA TYR A 118 0.06 12.27 -25.17
C TYR A 118 -0.41 11.07 -26.00
N SER A 119 -1.42 10.32 -25.56
CA SER A 119 -1.99 9.21 -26.34
C SER A 119 -2.71 9.70 -27.59
N ALA A 120 -3.42 10.84 -27.52
CA ALA A 120 -4.01 11.50 -28.68
C ALA A 120 -2.96 11.99 -29.68
N GLN A 121 -1.86 12.61 -29.21
CA GLN A 121 -0.72 13.01 -30.06
C GLN A 121 -0.06 11.81 -30.76
N GLN A 122 0.13 10.69 -30.04
CA GLN A 122 0.69 9.46 -30.62
C GLN A 122 -0.24 8.84 -31.67
N ALA A 123 -1.55 8.86 -31.44
CA ALA A 123 -2.55 8.37 -32.39
C ALA A 123 -2.57 9.22 -33.67
N ILE A 124 -2.52 10.56 -33.53
CA ILE A 124 -2.46 11.48 -34.68
C ILE A 124 -1.19 11.26 -35.50
N LYS A 125 -0.03 11.11 -34.86
CA LYS A 125 1.25 10.79 -35.54
C LYS A 125 1.21 9.44 -36.26
N ARG A 126 0.58 8.42 -35.68
CA ARG A 126 0.39 7.10 -36.34
C ARG A 126 -0.52 7.22 -37.57
N GLN A 127 -1.59 8.01 -37.50
CA GLN A 127 -2.50 8.22 -38.62
C GLN A 127 -1.82 8.95 -39.78
N THR A 128 -0.96 9.93 -39.49
CA THR A 128 -0.23 10.70 -40.52
C THR A 128 0.93 9.92 -41.14
N ALA A 129 1.58 9.03 -40.38
CA ALA A 129 2.64 8.16 -40.90
C ALA A 129 2.13 7.02 -41.80
N ILE A 130 0.82 6.72 -41.78
CA ILE A 130 0.18 5.73 -42.69
C ILE A 130 -0.32 6.39 -43.98
N LEU A 131 -0.47 7.73 -43.99
CA LEU A 131 -0.98 8.52 -45.12
C LEU A 131 0.14 9.17 -45.97
N LEU A 132 1.41 8.86 -45.68
CA LEU A 132 2.62 9.22 -46.45
C LEU A 132 3.31 7.95 -46.94
#